data_AF-A0A655ZK36-F1
#
_entry.id   AF-A0A655ZK36-F1
#
_cell.length_a   1.000
_cell.length_b   1.000
_cell.length_c   1.000
_cell.angle_alpha   90.00
_cell.angle_beta   90.00
_cell.angle_gamma   90.00
#
_symmetry.space_group_name_H-M   'P 1'
#
loop_
_entity.id
_entity.type
_entity.pdbx_description
1 polymer ?
#
loop_
_entity_poly.entity_id
_entity_poly.type
_entity_poly.pdbx_seq_one_letter_code
_entity_poly.pdbx_strand_id
1 'polypeptide(L)'
;MDYYVLYPNEHAQECTKISLTTARKTRVILLDGTWKKAYKMWQINTQLHDLPSLHLPDECVGHYRIRKAPDDTALSTVEAGYHLLQQWQPERDFSPLLKVFDAMIQYQIDQMPEGVFERNYRQ
;
A
#
# COMPACT_ATOMS: atom_id res chain seq x y z
N MET A 1 14.15 -13.99 -12.36
CA MET A 1 13.43 -13.17 -11.37
C MET A 1 12.29 -12.52 -12.11
N ASP A 2 11.16 -12.36 -11.44
CA ASP A 2 9.99 -11.70 -12.00
C ASP A 2 9.77 -10.41 -11.22
N TYR A 3 9.44 -9.33 -11.93
CA TYR A 3 9.32 -8.00 -11.39
C TYR A 3 7.94 -7.46 -11.72
N TYR A 4 7.27 -6.91 -10.71
CA TYR A 4 5.98 -6.26 -10.85
C TYR A 4 6.03 -4.86 -10.25
N VAL A 5 5.09 -4.02 -10.66
CA VAL A 5 4.83 -2.73 -10.04
C VAL A 5 3.43 -2.74 -9.45
N LEU A 6 3.30 -2.39 -8.17
CA LEU A 6 2.00 -2.26 -7.52
C LEU A 6 1.43 -0.89 -7.86
N TYR A 7 0.60 -0.83 -8.91
CA TYR A 7 -0.02 0.39 -9.39
C TYR A 7 -1.28 0.07 -10.22
N PRO A 8 -2.46 0.62 -9.85
CA PRO A 8 -3.74 0.29 -10.50
C PRO A 8 -3.92 1.05 -11.82
N ASN A 9 -3.19 0.66 -12.87
CA ASN A 9 -3.43 1.14 -14.23
C ASN A 9 -4.45 0.24 -14.98
N GLU A 10 -4.80 0.64 -16.21
CA GLU A 10 -5.80 -0.06 -17.04
C GLU A 10 -5.45 -1.51 -17.39
N HIS A 11 -4.17 -1.90 -17.28
CA HIS A 11 -3.69 -3.24 -17.59
C HIS A 11 -3.26 -4.00 -16.34
N ALA A 12 -3.48 -3.43 -15.15
CA ALA A 12 -3.07 -4.05 -13.90
C ALA A 12 -3.89 -5.33 -13.65
N GLN A 13 -3.21 -6.37 -13.22
CA GLN A 13 -3.84 -7.62 -12.83
C GLN A 13 -3.99 -7.67 -11.31
N GLU A 14 -5.11 -8.20 -10.83
CA GLU A 14 -5.31 -8.42 -9.41
C GLU A 14 -4.26 -9.39 -8.86
N CYS A 15 -3.63 -9.05 -7.73
CA CYS A 15 -2.50 -9.82 -7.22
C CYS A 15 -2.84 -11.29 -6.90
N THR A 16 -4.08 -11.60 -6.55
CA THR A 16 -4.57 -12.95 -6.24
C THR A 16 -4.57 -13.87 -7.47
N LYS A 17 -4.63 -13.31 -8.68
CA LYS A 17 -4.62 -14.05 -9.96
C LYS A 17 -3.21 -14.42 -10.40
N ILE A 18 -2.19 -13.91 -9.72
CA ILE A 18 -0.79 -14.21 -10.01
C ILE A 18 -0.36 -15.49 -9.29
N SER A 19 -0.04 -16.51 -10.08
CA SER A 19 0.52 -17.76 -9.55
C SER A 19 2.01 -17.60 -9.27
N LEU A 20 2.38 -17.52 -7.99
CA LEU A 20 3.79 -17.52 -7.60
C LEU A 20 4.39 -18.92 -7.72
N THR A 21 5.56 -19.02 -8.36
CA THR A 21 6.31 -20.27 -8.46
C THR A 21 7.58 -20.20 -7.61
N THR A 22 7.98 -21.32 -7.00
CA THR A 22 9.23 -21.38 -6.22
C THR A 22 10.49 -21.37 -7.10
N ALA A 23 10.34 -21.60 -8.40
CA ALA A 23 11.44 -21.64 -9.37
C ALA A 23 12.07 -20.25 -9.61
N ARG A 24 11.35 -19.16 -9.35
CA ARG A 24 11.83 -17.79 -9.56
C ARG A 24 11.49 -16.89 -8.37
N LYS A 25 12.44 -16.04 -7.98
CA LYS A 25 12.18 -14.98 -7.01
C LYS A 25 11.34 -13.87 -7.68
N THR A 26 10.23 -13.53 -7.05
CA THR A 26 9.36 -12.42 -7.41
C THR A 26 9.71 -11.19 -6.58
N ARG A 27 9.70 -10.00 -7.20
CA ARG A 27 9.89 -8.71 -6.55
C ARG A 27 8.79 -7.76 -6.98
N VAL A 28 8.32 -6.93 -6.06
CA VAL A 28 7.30 -5.91 -6.35
C VAL A 28 7.82 -4.55 -5.95
N ILE A 29 7.65 -3.59 -6.86
CA ILE A 29 7.99 -2.19 -6.67
C ILE A 29 6.74 -1.47 -6.17
N LEU A 30 6.86 -0.79 -5.03
CA LEU A 30 5.82 0.07 -4.49
C LEU A 30 6.21 1.53 -4.72
N LEU A 31 5.25 2.34 -5.15
CA LEU A 31 5.45 3.78 -5.36
C LEU A 31 5.07 4.53 -4.08
N ASP A 32 6.07 4.95 -3.31
CA ASP A 32 5.86 5.64 -2.03
C ASP A 32 5.55 7.14 -2.20
N GLY A 33 4.39 7.55 -1.70
CA GLY A 33 3.97 8.94 -1.72
C GLY A 33 2.46 9.11 -1.65
N THR A 34 2.00 10.35 -1.75
CA THR A 34 0.57 10.62 -1.93
C THR A 34 0.12 10.13 -3.30
N TRP A 35 -1.17 9.81 -3.48
CA TRP A 35 -1.74 9.42 -4.79
C TRP A 35 -1.29 10.32 -5.96
N LYS A 36 -1.33 11.65 -5.77
CA LYS A 36 -0.85 12.60 -6.78
C LYS A 36 0.65 12.46 -7.09
N LYS A 37 1.47 12.17 -6.07
CA LYS A 37 2.92 11.92 -6.24
C LYS A 37 3.16 10.56 -6.91
N ALA A 38 2.46 9.51 -6.50
CA ALA A 38 2.54 8.19 -7.10
C ALA A 38 2.15 8.22 -8.59
N TYR A 39 1.05 8.89 -8.92
CA TYR A 39 0.64 9.15 -10.30
C TYR A 39 1.75 9.87 -11.08
N LYS A 40 2.33 10.95 -10.52
CA LYS A 40 3.44 11.66 -11.18
C LYS A 40 4.67 10.77 -11.37
N MET A 41 5.02 9.94 -10.38
CA MET A 41 6.12 8.98 -10.50
C MET A 41 5.86 7.97 -11.61
N TRP A 42 4.63 7.44 -11.70
CA TRP A 42 4.22 6.57 -12.79
C TRP A 42 4.37 7.25 -14.15
N GLN A 43 3.85 8.48 -14.31
CA GLN A 43 3.89 9.20 -15.59
C GLN A 43 5.31 9.52 -16.07
N ILE A 44 6.23 9.87 -15.15
CA ILE A 44 7.59 10.31 -15.51
C ILE A 44 8.54 9.12 -15.73
N ASN A 45 8.40 8.04 -14.95
CA ASN A 45 9.31 6.90 -15.03
C ASN A 45 8.78 5.86 -16.03
N THR A 46 8.85 6.16 -17.32
CA THR A 46 8.27 5.31 -18.39
C THR A 46 8.82 3.89 -18.41
N GLN A 47 10.01 3.64 -17.86
CA GLN A 47 10.59 2.30 -17.73
C GLN A 47 9.77 1.40 -16.80
N LEU A 48 8.93 1.96 -15.92
CA LEU A 48 8.00 1.18 -15.09
C LEU A 48 6.82 0.64 -15.91
N HIS A 49 6.52 1.23 -17.08
CA HIS A 49 5.40 0.80 -17.94
C HIS A 49 5.70 -0.52 -18.64
N ASP A 50 6.98 -0.86 -18.80
CA ASP A 50 7.43 -2.14 -19.35
C ASP A 50 7.25 -3.30 -18.35
N LEU A 51 6.96 -3.00 -17.08
CA LEU A 51 6.74 -4.01 -16.04
C LEU A 51 5.25 -4.38 -15.93
N PRO A 52 4.93 -5.67 -15.72
CA PRO A 52 3.56 -6.07 -15.41
C PRO A 52 3.09 -5.37 -14.14
N SER A 53 1.89 -4.82 -14.21
CA SER A 53 1.30 -4.03 -13.12
C SER A 53 0.33 -4.86 -12.31
N LEU A 54 0.28 -4.58 -11.01
CA LEU A 54 -0.61 -5.25 -10.06
C LEU A 54 -1.52 -4.24 -9.39
N HIS A 55 -2.73 -4.68 -9.06
CA HIS A 55 -3.58 -4.02 -8.09
C HIS A 55 -3.98 -4.99 -6.97
N LEU A 56 -4.35 -4.43 -5.82
CA LEU A 56 -4.91 -5.18 -4.70
C LEU A 56 -6.42 -5.41 -4.93
N PRO A 57 -7.02 -6.42 -4.29
CA PRO A 57 -8.48 -6.56 -4.26
C PRO A 57 -9.16 -5.33 -3.66
N ASP A 58 -10.33 -4.96 -4.19
CA ASP A 58 -11.08 -3.77 -3.78
C ASP A 58 -11.59 -3.87 -2.33
N GLU A 59 -11.66 -5.08 -1.76
CA GLU A 59 -12.07 -5.32 -0.37
C GLU A 59 -10.95 -5.03 0.65
N CYS A 60 -9.75 -4.66 0.20
CA CYS A 60 -8.68 -4.26 1.11
C CYS A 60 -8.97 -2.89 1.72
N VAL A 61 -9.44 -2.87 2.96
CA VAL A 61 -9.78 -1.65 3.70
C VAL A 61 -8.55 -1.13 4.46
N GLY A 62 -8.25 0.16 4.31
CA GLY A 62 -7.21 0.84 5.09
C GLY A 62 -7.69 1.18 6.49
N HIS A 63 -6.80 1.07 7.47
CA HIS A 63 -7.05 1.49 8.86
C HIS A 63 -6.33 2.80 9.20
N TYR A 64 -6.01 3.62 8.19
CA TYR A 64 -5.16 4.79 8.37
C TYR A 64 -5.87 5.97 9.06
N ARG A 65 -5.64 6.11 10.38
CA ARG A 65 -6.35 7.07 11.25
C ARG A 65 -5.90 8.54 11.15
N ILE A 66 -4.74 8.83 10.55
CA ILE A 66 -4.14 10.19 10.53
C ILE A 66 -4.12 10.78 9.11
N ARG A 67 -5.11 10.47 8.29
CA ARG A 67 -5.28 11.19 7.02
C ARG A 67 -6.74 11.19 6.62
N LYS A 68 -7.18 12.32 6.07
CA LYS A 68 -8.33 12.33 5.16
C LYS A 68 -7.91 11.56 3.90
N ALA A 69 -8.04 10.24 3.96
CA ALA A 69 -8.01 9.41 2.78
C ALA A 69 -9.15 9.88 1.84
N PRO A 70 -8.93 9.96 0.53
CA PRO A 70 -10.00 10.34 -0.40
C PRO A 70 -11.20 9.38 -0.34
N ASP A 71 -10.96 8.13 0.05
CA ASP A 71 -11.91 7.04 0.27
C ASP A 71 -11.29 5.95 1.17
N ASP A 72 -12.10 5.00 1.65
CA ASP A 72 -11.68 3.89 2.54
C ASP A 72 -10.77 2.86 1.86
N THR A 73 -10.61 2.95 0.54
CA THR A 73 -9.75 2.08 -0.28
C THR A 73 -8.35 2.66 -0.48
N ALA A 74 -8.10 3.90 -0.05
CA ALA A 74 -6.79 4.53 -0.13
C ALA A 74 -5.83 4.03 0.96
N LEU A 75 -5.14 2.94 0.65
CA LEU A 75 -4.10 2.34 1.49
C LEU A 75 -2.81 3.18 1.52
N SER A 76 -2.15 3.20 2.68
CA SER A 76 -0.74 3.62 2.79
C SER A 76 0.19 2.61 2.10
N THR A 77 1.44 3.01 1.85
CA THR A 77 2.45 2.12 1.26
C THR A 77 2.73 0.89 2.13
N VAL A 78 2.67 1.03 3.47
CA VAL A 78 2.86 -0.10 4.40
C VAL A 78 1.67 -1.06 4.33
N GLU A 79 0.44 -0.53 4.36
CA GLU A 79 -0.77 -1.34 4.23
C GLU A 79 -0.82 -2.06 2.89
N ALA A 80 -0.49 -1.37 1.79
CA ALA A 80 -0.43 -1.96 0.46
C ALA A 80 0.57 -3.13 0.39
N GLY A 81 1.75 -2.96 1.00
CA GLY A 81 2.74 -4.03 1.12
C GLY A 81 2.25 -5.19 1.99
N TYR A 82 1.61 -4.89 3.12
CA TYR A 82 1.02 -5.89 4.00
C TYR A 82 -0.04 -6.72 3.27
N HIS A 83 -1.02 -6.08 2.62
CA HIS A 83 -2.09 -6.78 1.91
C HIS A 83 -1.52 -7.65 0.78
N LEU A 84 -0.58 -7.15 0.00
CA LEU A 84 0.08 -7.93 -1.05
C LEU A 84 0.77 -9.19 -0.49
N LEU A 85 1.55 -9.02 0.58
CA LEU A 85 2.27 -10.13 1.23
C LEU A 85 1.30 -11.15 1.83
N GLN A 86 0.22 -10.69 2.46
CA GLN A 86 -0.80 -11.57 3.04
C GLN A 86 -1.53 -12.40 1.98
N GLN A 87 -1.80 -11.83 0.80
CA GLN A 87 -2.42 -12.58 -0.31
C GLN A 87 -1.47 -13.62 -0.91
N TRP A 88 -0.17 -13.33 -0.95
CA TRP A 88 0.83 -14.16 -1.62
C TRP A 88 1.51 -15.20 -0.73
N GLN A 89 1.57 -14.94 0.58
CA GLN A 89 2.20 -15.79 1.59
C GLN A 89 1.29 -15.88 2.82
N PRO A 90 0.05 -16.40 2.68
CA PRO A 90 -0.95 -16.41 3.75
C PRO A 90 -0.51 -17.21 5.00
N GLU A 91 0.47 -18.10 4.85
CA GLU A 91 1.05 -18.89 5.94
C GLU A 91 2.00 -18.10 6.85
N ARG A 92 2.39 -16.89 6.47
CA ARG A 92 3.31 -16.03 7.25
C ARG A 92 2.56 -14.90 7.92
N ASP A 93 2.96 -14.56 9.14
CA ASP A 93 2.43 -13.42 9.87
C ASP A 93 3.13 -12.12 9.46
N PHE A 94 2.41 -11.25 8.75
CA PHE A 94 2.85 -9.90 8.41
C PHE A 94 2.22 -8.82 9.29
N SER A 95 1.41 -9.18 10.29
CA SER A 95 0.82 -8.23 11.25
C SER A 95 1.84 -7.33 11.97
N PRO A 96 3.12 -7.71 12.18
CA PRO A 96 4.11 -6.79 12.71
C PRO A 96 4.30 -5.51 11.89
N LEU A 97 4.09 -5.54 10.56
CA LEU A 97 4.16 -4.35 9.71
C LEU A 97 3.09 -3.33 10.11
N LEU A 98 1.85 -3.80 10.30
CA LEU A 98 0.74 -2.95 10.74
C LEU A 98 0.93 -2.48 12.18
N LYS A 99 1.39 -3.35 13.09
CA LYS A 99 1.64 -2.99 14.50
C LYS A 99 2.65 -1.84 14.62
N VAL A 100 3.75 -1.87 13.87
CA VAL A 100 4.75 -0.80 13.86
C VAL A 100 4.19 0.48 13.22
N PHE A 101 3.40 0.32 12.16
CA PHE A 101 2.74 1.45 11.49
C PHE A 101 1.75 2.16 12.43
N ASP A 102 0.91 1.41 13.13
CA ASP A 102 -0.04 1.93 14.12
C ASP A 102 0.67 2.60 15.30
N ALA A 103 1.77 2.02 15.78
CA ALA A 103 2.58 2.63 16.84
C ALA A 103 3.21 3.96 16.39
N MET A 104 3.70 4.04 15.16
CA MET A 104 4.22 5.28 14.58
C MET A 104 3.12 6.35 14.46
N ILE A 105 1.93 5.95 14.02
CA ILE A 105 0.73 6.79 13.96
C ILE A 105 0.39 7.31 15.35
N GLN A 106 0.24 6.43 16.34
CA GLN A 106 -0.09 6.83 17.71
C GLN A 106 0.96 7.78 18.29
N TYR A 107 2.25 7.49 18.07
CA TYR A 107 3.33 8.38 18.48
C TYR A 107 3.18 9.80 17.87
N GLN A 108 2.79 9.91 16.60
CA GLN A 108 2.55 11.21 15.98
C GLN A 108 1.34 11.94 16.60
N ILE A 109 0.27 11.23 16.97
CA ILE A 109 -0.90 11.81 17.65
C ILE A 109 -0.52 12.33 19.03
N ASP A 110 0.26 11.55 19.79
CA ASP A 110 0.66 11.90 21.16
C ASP A 110 1.52 13.16 21.22
N GLN A 111 2.22 13.49 20.13
CA GLN A 111 3.00 14.74 19.99
C GLN A 111 2.15 15.94 19.52
N MET A 112 0.87 15.75 19.17
CA MET A 112 0.00 16.85 18.77
C MET A 112 -0.47 17.64 20.00
N PRO A 113 -0.54 18.98 19.92
CA PRO A 113 -1.14 19.79 20.99
C PRO A 113 -2.59 19.38 21.27
N GLU A 114 -3.03 19.60 22.51
CA GLU A 114 -4.37 19.25 22.97
C GLU A 114 -5.45 19.81 22.03
N GLY A 115 -6.40 18.95 21.62
CA GLY A 115 -7.50 19.30 20.73
C GLY A 115 -7.16 19.41 19.23
N VAL A 116 -5.88 19.33 18.81
CA VAL A 116 -5.51 19.38 17.38
C VAL A 116 -5.95 18.12 16.64
N PHE A 117 -5.80 16.94 17.26
CA PHE A 117 -6.26 15.69 16.67
C PHE A 117 -7.78 15.73 16.46
N GLU A 118 -8.52 16.12 17.50
CA GLU A 118 -9.99 16.10 17.48
C GLU A 118 -10.58 17.12 16.51
N ARG A 119 -9.94 18.29 16.37
CA ARG A 119 -10.38 19.32 15.43
C ARG A 119 -10.22 18.92 13.96
N ASN A 120 -9.28 18.03 13.64
CA ASN A 120 -8.89 17.76 12.25
C ASN A 120 -9.19 16.33 11.77
N TYR A 121 -9.29 15.36 12.69
CA TYR A 121 -9.29 13.93 12.35
C TYR A 121 -10.38 13.10 13.04
N ARG A 122 -11.13 13.62 14.02
CA ARG A 122 -12.38 12.99 14.49
C ARG A 122 -13.49 13.35 13.50
N GLN A 123 -13.97 12.37 12.74
CA GLN A 123 -15.26 12.45 12.04
C GLN A 123 -16.35 11.89 12.96
#